data_AF-A0A915YWX1-F1
#
_entry.id   AF-A0A915YWX1-F1
#
_cell.length_a   1.000
_cell.length_b   1.000
_cell.length_c   1.000
_cell.angle_alpha   90.00
_cell.angle_beta   90.00
_cell.angle_gamma   90.00
#
_symmetry.space_group_name_H-M   'P 1'
#
loop_
_entity.id
_entity.type
_entity.pdbx_description
1 polymer ?
#
loop_
_entity_poly.entity_id
_entity_poly.type
_entity_poly.pdbx_seq_one_letter_code
_entity_poly.pdbx_strand_id
1 'polypeptide(L)'
;MITEDEWSLILDLTKVLSHFADTTDYLGGSKYCTYSSMNPTIIEIMKWIRPSSNQVKKNLYDAMIHYFNPASSEALLAALLDPHFKKLQSFTPDQKQVAENELQNKYNEIKSNQPSTASSSPPASSQRKKKITI
;
A
#
# COMPACT_ATOMS: atom_id res chain seq x y z
N MET A 1 9.88 32.31 26.61
CA MET A 1 9.77 31.09 27.42
C MET A 1 8.72 30.24 26.75
N ILE A 2 9.02 28.98 26.41
CA ILE A 2 8.04 28.08 25.78
C ILE A 2 6.94 27.80 26.81
N THR A 3 5.69 27.89 26.38
CA THR A 3 4.51 27.62 27.23
C THR A 3 4.30 26.11 27.42
N GLU A 4 3.52 25.73 28.43
CA GLU A 4 3.22 24.31 28.67
C GLU A 4 2.47 23.67 27.49
N ASP A 5 1.58 24.42 26.84
CA ASP A 5 0.84 23.98 25.65
C ASP A 5 1.77 23.75 24.46
N GLU A 6 2.75 24.63 24.26
CA GLU A 6 3.78 24.47 23.22
C GLU A 6 4.68 23.26 23.51
N TRP A 7 5.06 23.02 24.77
CA TRP A 7 5.80 21.82 25.17
C TRP A 7 5.01 20.54 24.93
N SER A 8 3.73 20.53 25.30
CA SER A 8 2.82 19.41 25.04
C SER A 8 2.70 19.11 23.55
N LEU A 9 2.59 20.16 22.71
CA LEU A 9 2.59 20.02 21.25
C LEU A 9 3.91 19.44 20.72
N ILE A 10 5.06 19.89 21.21
CA ILE A 10 6.37 19.37 20.79
C ILE A 10 6.50 17.88 21.12
N LEU A 11 6.07 17.46 22.31
CA LEU A 11 6.09 16.05 22.73
C LEU A 11 5.18 15.20 21.84
N ASP A 12 4.00 15.71 21.52
CA ASP A 12 3.03 15.05 20.65
C ASP A 12 3.55 14.91 19.20
N LEU A 13 4.16 15.97 18.65
CA LEU A 13 4.81 15.93 17.34
C LEU A 13 6.01 14.98 17.32
N THR A 14 6.80 14.92 18.38
CA THR A 14 7.94 14.00 18.49
C THR A 14 7.49 12.55 18.39
N LYS A 15 6.37 12.19 19.04
CA LYS A 15 5.77 10.85 18.91
C LYS A 15 5.30 10.56 17.49
N VAL A 16 4.70 11.52 16.80
CA VAL A 16 4.30 11.33 15.39
C VAL A 16 5.55 11.11 14.53
N LEU A 17 6.56 11.97 14.67
CA LEU A 17 7.78 11.93 13.87
C LEU A 17 8.61 10.66 14.10
N SER A 18 8.54 10.04 15.28
CA SER A 18 9.23 8.75 15.50
C SER A 18 8.67 7.64 14.60
N HIS A 19 7.36 7.61 14.35
CA HIS A 19 6.75 6.63 13.45
C HIS A 19 7.16 6.86 11.98
N PHE A 20 7.42 8.12 11.61
CA PHE A 20 8.02 8.44 10.30
C PHE A 20 9.46 7.93 10.23
N ALA A 21 10.27 8.14 11.28
CA ALA A 21 11.64 7.66 11.33
C ALA A 21 11.70 6.13 11.16
N ASP A 22 10.92 5.40 11.96
CA ASP A 22 10.82 3.93 11.86
C ASP A 22 10.41 3.46 10.46
N THR A 23 9.44 4.17 9.85
CA THR A 23 9.00 3.88 8.49
C THR A 23 10.09 4.14 7.46
N THR A 24 10.78 5.27 7.55
CA THR A 24 11.85 5.61 6.60
C THR A 24 13.03 4.65 6.71
N ASP A 25 13.34 4.17 7.91
CA ASP A 25 14.35 3.14 8.12
C ASP A 25 13.91 1.80 7.51
N TYR A 26 12.65 1.40 7.72
CA TYR A 26 12.09 0.20 7.11
C TYR A 26 12.13 0.26 5.57
N LEU A 27 11.65 1.36 4.99
CA LEU A 27 11.62 1.54 3.53
C LEU A 27 13.02 1.71 2.94
N GLY A 28 13.91 2.44 3.62
CA GLY A 28 15.30 2.67 3.22
C GLY A 28 16.17 1.42 3.33
N GLY A 29 15.86 0.52 4.26
CA GLY A 29 16.51 -0.79 4.40
C GLY A 29 16.06 -1.81 3.36
N SER A 30 14.95 -1.57 2.65
CA SER A 30 14.51 -2.45 1.56
C SER A 30 15.39 -2.24 0.32
N LYS A 31 15.81 -3.36 -0.29
CA LYS A 31 16.48 -3.32 -1.61
C LYS A 31 15.61 -2.65 -2.67
N TYR A 32 14.27 -2.73 -2.53
CA TYR A 32 13.30 -2.12 -3.41
C TYR A 32 12.12 -1.58 -2.58
N CYS A 33 12.01 -0.26 -2.46
CA CYS A 33 10.79 0.38 -1.96
C CYS A 33 9.74 0.34 -3.08
N THR A 34 8.94 -0.73 -3.11
CA THR A 34 7.88 -0.89 -4.11
C THR A 34 6.64 -0.10 -3.74
N TYR A 35 5.85 0.32 -4.73
CA TYR A 35 4.58 1.01 -4.47
C TYR A 35 3.61 0.16 -3.62
N SER A 36 3.68 -1.16 -3.77
CA SER A 36 2.93 -2.14 -2.99
C SER A 36 3.29 -2.22 -1.51
N SER A 37 4.54 -1.90 -1.14
CA SER A 37 5.00 -1.85 0.25
C SER A 37 4.94 -0.43 0.84
N MET A 38 5.14 0.59 0.00
CA MET A 38 5.07 1.99 0.39
C MET A 38 3.65 2.39 0.83
N ASN A 39 2.62 2.04 0.06
CA ASN A 39 1.25 2.48 0.34
C ASN A 39 0.66 1.95 1.66
N PRO A 40 0.77 0.65 1.98
CA PRO A 40 0.32 0.15 3.28
C PRO A 40 1.03 0.83 4.45
N THR A 41 2.32 1.13 4.30
CA THR A 41 3.14 1.77 5.34
C THR A 41 2.74 3.23 5.57
N ILE A 42 2.47 3.97 4.47
CA ILE A 42 1.95 5.34 4.54
C ILE A 42 0.59 5.37 5.24
N ILE A 43 -0.32 4.44 4.90
CA ILE A 43 -1.63 4.35 5.55
C ILE A 43 -1.48 4.10 7.05
N GLU A 44 -0.53 3.27 7.45
CA GLU A 44 -0.29 3.00 8.86
C GLU A 44 0.17 4.27 9.61
N ILE A 45 1.09 5.05 9.05
CA ILE A 45 1.49 6.34 9.62
C ILE A 45 0.29 7.30 9.71
N MET A 46 -0.55 7.36 8.67
CA MET A 46 -1.69 8.27 8.66
C MET A 46 -2.69 8.00 9.79
N LYS A 47 -2.78 6.76 10.30
CA LYS A 47 -3.61 6.43 11.48
C LYS A 47 -3.13 7.15 12.75
N TRP A 48 -1.83 7.39 12.89
CA TRP A 48 -1.25 8.10 14.04
C TRP A 48 -1.48 9.62 14.00
N ILE A 49 -1.92 10.14 12.86
CA ILE A 49 -2.14 11.57 12.63
C ILE A 49 -3.65 11.91 12.66
N ARG A 50 -4.53 10.92 12.43
CA ARG A 50 -5.96 11.16 12.16
C ARG A 50 -6.92 10.67 13.26
N PRO A 51 -8.00 11.43 13.57
CA PRO A 51 -8.15 12.88 13.46
C PRO A 51 -7.76 13.57 14.78
N SER A 52 -7.06 14.68 14.68
CA SER A 52 -6.78 15.57 15.82
C SER A 52 -7.32 16.97 15.54
N SER A 53 -7.71 17.70 16.59
CA SER A 53 -8.12 19.11 16.51
C SER A 53 -6.94 20.07 16.30
N ASN A 54 -5.70 19.56 16.34
CA ASN A 54 -4.51 20.37 16.19
C ASN A 54 -4.24 20.71 14.72
N GLN A 55 -4.09 22.00 14.42
CA GLN A 55 -3.89 22.50 13.06
C GLN A 55 -2.62 21.97 12.40
N VAL A 56 -1.53 21.76 13.16
CA VAL A 56 -0.26 21.22 12.63
C VAL A 56 -0.45 19.80 12.15
N LYS A 57 -1.08 18.95 12.97
CA LYS A 57 -1.40 17.56 12.61
C LYS A 57 -2.39 17.47 11.44
N LYS A 58 -3.37 18.37 11.38
CA LYS A 58 -4.28 18.47 10.24
C LYS A 58 -3.54 18.80 8.95
N ASN A 59 -2.67 19.80 8.97
CA ASN A 59 -1.85 20.17 7.81
C ASN A 59 -0.95 19.00 7.38
N LEU A 60 -0.38 18.27 8.33
CA LEU A 60 0.43 17.09 8.04
C LEU A 60 -0.40 15.98 7.38
N TYR A 61 -1.61 15.72 7.89
CA TYR A 61 -2.53 14.75 7.32
C TYR A 61 -2.91 15.12 5.87
N ASP A 62 -3.30 16.38 5.64
CA ASP A 62 -3.69 16.88 4.33
C ASP A 62 -2.51 16.81 3.34
N ALA A 63 -1.29 17.13 3.79
CA ALA A 63 -0.08 16.96 2.99
C ALA A 63 0.17 15.49 2.63
N MET A 64 -0.02 14.55 3.56
CA MET A 64 0.12 13.13 3.27
C MET A 64 -0.88 12.63 2.22
N ILE A 65 -2.15 13.07 2.29
CA ILE A 65 -3.14 12.76 1.26
C ILE A 65 -2.71 13.34 -0.09
N HIS A 66 -2.28 14.61 -0.12
CA HIS A 66 -1.93 15.31 -1.35
C HIS A 66 -0.73 14.70 -2.07
N TYR A 67 0.36 14.41 -1.35
CA TYR A 67 1.60 13.95 -1.98
C TYR A 67 1.61 12.45 -2.28
N PHE A 68 1.00 11.63 -1.42
CA PHE A 68 1.10 10.18 -1.56
C PHE A 68 -0.15 9.54 -2.15
N ASN A 69 -1.32 10.16 -2.00
CA ASN A 69 -2.61 9.63 -2.44
C ASN A 69 -2.73 8.09 -2.29
N PRO A 70 -2.56 7.55 -1.06
CA PRO A 70 -2.41 6.11 -0.86
C PRO A 70 -3.70 5.31 -1.11
N ALA A 71 -4.81 6.00 -1.34
CA ALA A 71 -6.10 5.43 -1.72
C ALA A 71 -6.40 5.53 -3.23
N SER A 72 -5.41 5.93 -4.05
CA SER A 72 -5.54 5.88 -5.52
C SER A 72 -5.79 4.45 -6.01
N SER A 73 -6.45 4.31 -7.15
CA SER A 73 -6.69 2.99 -7.76
C SER A 73 -5.37 2.29 -8.07
N GLU A 74 -4.34 3.00 -8.53
CA GLU A 74 -3.00 2.46 -8.76
C GLU A 74 -2.36 1.95 -7.47
N ALA A 75 -2.52 2.69 -6.36
CA ALA A 75 -1.99 2.31 -5.06
C ALA A 75 -2.61 1.02 -4.53
N LEU A 76 -3.94 0.96 -4.63
CA LEU A 76 -4.73 -0.19 -4.24
C LEU A 76 -4.41 -1.41 -5.10
N LEU A 77 -4.33 -1.25 -6.42
CA LEU A 77 -3.99 -2.33 -7.35
C LEU A 77 -2.57 -2.85 -7.12
N ALA A 78 -1.59 -1.96 -6.92
CA ALA A 78 -0.22 -2.38 -6.64
C ALA A 78 -0.12 -3.20 -5.34
N ALA A 79 -0.80 -2.76 -4.27
CA ALA A 79 -0.85 -3.51 -3.01
C ALA A 79 -1.60 -4.84 -3.15
N LEU A 80 -2.70 -4.86 -3.91
CA LEU A 80 -3.53 -6.06 -4.14
C LEU A 80 -2.78 -7.13 -4.94
N LEU A 81 -1.99 -6.72 -5.93
CA LEU A 81 -1.23 -7.61 -6.81
C LEU A 81 0.06 -8.14 -6.17
N ASP A 82 0.52 -7.55 -5.06
CA ASP A 82 1.68 -8.02 -4.34
C ASP A 82 1.33 -9.20 -3.41
N PRO A 83 1.96 -10.38 -3.59
CA PRO A 83 1.70 -11.54 -2.73
C PRO A 83 1.87 -11.28 -1.23
N HIS A 84 2.76 -10.38 -0.84
CA HIS A 84 3.02 -10.03 0.57
C HIS A 84 1.89 -9.18 1.17
N PHE A 85 1.23 -8.37 0.34
CA PHE A 85 0.20 -7.41 0.77
C PHE A 85 -1.21 -7.78 0.29
N LYS A 86 -1.37 -8.95 -0.37
CA LYS A 86 -2.61 -9.47 -0.96
C LYS A 86 -3.84 -9.44 -0.04
N LYS A 87 -3.66 -9.53 1.28
CA LYS A 87 -4.77 -9.52 2.26
C LYS A 87 -5.31 -8.11 2.54
N LEU A 88 -4.62 -7.07 2.07
CA LEU A 88 -4.97 -5.66 2.25
C LEU A 88 -5.37 -5.35 3.71
N GLN A 89 -4.66 -5.92 4.70
CA GLN A 89 -5.01 -5.79 6.13
C GLN A 89 -5.10 -4.32 6.57
N SER A 90 -4.31 -3.46 5.94
CA SER A 90 -4.26 -2.03 6.21
C SER A 90 -5.40 -1.21 5.61
N PHE A 91 -6.26 -1.81 4.76
CA PHE A 91 -7.31 -1.12 4.01
C PHE A 91 -8.73 -1.47 4.50
N THR A 92 -9.65 -0.52 4.34
CA THR A 92 -11.07 -0.72 4.69
C THR A 92 -11.76 -1.69 3.73
N PRO A 93 -12.87 -2.35 4.13
CA PRO A 93 -13.64 -3.21 3.22
C PRO A 93 -14.02 -2.52 1.91
N ASP A 94 -14.45 -1.25 1.98
CA ASP A 94 -14.80 -0.46 0.80
C ASP A 94 -13.60 -0.25 -0.13
N GLN A 95 -12.42 0.05 0.42
CA GLN A 95 -11.19 0.19 -0.38
C GLN A 95 -10.80 -1.12 -1.06
N LYS A 96 -11.01 -2.27 -0.40
CA LYS A 96 -10.77 -3.60 -1.00
C LYS A 96 -11.73 -3.83 -2.16
N GLN A 97 -13.01 -3.54 -1.98
CA GLN A 97 -14.02 -3.69 -3.02
C GLN A 97 -13.72 -2.79 -4.23
N VAL A 98 -13.30 -1.55 -4.01
CA VAL A 98 -12.85 -0.65 -5.08
C VAL A 98 -11.67 -1.26 -5.84
N ALA A 99 -10.66 -1.77 -5.14
CA ALA A 99 -9.50 -2.40 -5.75
C ALA A 99 -9.87 -3.62 -6.61
N GLU A 100 -10.76 -4.48 -6.11
CA GLU A 100 -11.24 -5.67 -6.81
C GLU A 100 -12.04 -5.31 -8.07
N ASN A 101 -12.95 -4.32 -7.97
CA ASN A 101 -13.73 -3.85 -9.10
C ASN A 101 -12.83 -3.24 -10.20
N GLU A 102 -11.87 -2.41 -9.81
CA GLU A 102 -10.88 -1.83 -10.73
C GLU A 102 -10.05 -2.91 -11.43
N LEU A 103 -9.63 -3.94 -10.69
CA LEU A 103 -8.88 -5.06 -11.25
C LEU A 103 -9.73 -5.84 -12.27
N GLN A 104 -11.00 -6.10 -11.93
CA GLN A 104 -11.93 -6.81 -12.80
C GLN A 104 -12.21 -6.02 -14.08
N ASN A 105 -12.38 -4.70 -13.97
CA ASN A 105 -12.59 -3.81 -15.12
C ASN A 105 -11.38 -3.84 -16.06
N LYS A 106 -10.17 -3.62 -15.54
CA LYS A 106 -8.93 -3.68 -16.33
C LYS A 106 -8.73 -5.04 -16.99
N TYR A 107 -9.03 -6.13 -16.28
CA TYR A 107 -8.98 -7.47 -16.87
C TYR A 107 -9.96 -7.62 -18.05
N ASN A 108 -11.19 -7.16 -17.88
CA ASN A 108 -12.22 -7.23 -18.93
C ASN A 108 -11.85 -6.36 -20.15
N GLU A 109 -11.27 -5.18 -19.94
CA GLU A 109 -10.75 -4.32 -21.02
C GLU A 109 -9.66 -5.03 -21.82
N ILE A 110 -8.66 -5.61 -21.13
CA ILE A 110 -7.59 -6.36 -21.79
C ILE A 110 -8.16 -7.56 -22.54
N LYS A 111 -9.08 -8.30 -21.94
CA LYS A 111 -9.74 -9.45 -22.57
C LYS A 111 -10.54 -9.05 -23.82
N SER A 112 -11.22 -7.90 -23.79
CA SER A 112 -11.98 -7.38 -24.94
C SER A 112 -11.06 -6.90 -26.08
N ASN A 113 -9.86 -6.41 -25.73
CA ASN A 113 -8.90 -5.86 -26.69
C ASN A 113 -7.90 -6.90 -27.21
N GLN A 114 -7.98 -8.16 -26.79
CA GLN A 114 -7.18 -9.25 -27.36
C GLN A 114 -7.73 -9.63 -28.75
N PRO A 115 -6.93 -9.56 -29.82
CA PRO A 115 -7.31 -10.19 -31.08
C PRO A 115 -7.50 -11.68 -30.85
N SER A 116 -8.55 -12.26 -31.42
CA SER A 116 -8.89 -13.66 -31.31
C SER A 116 -7.79 -14.57 -31.85
N THR A 117 -6.79 -14.91 -31.03
CA THR A 117 -5.91 -16.04 -31.30
C THR A 117 -6.65 -17.31 -30.91
N ALA A 118 -7.46 -17.81 -31.85
CA ALA A 118 -7.76 -19.23 -31.89
C ALA A 118 -6.45 -19.99 -32.18
N SER A 119 -6.21 -21.05 -31.40
CA SER A 119 -5.16 -22.08 -31.54
C SER A 119 -3.76 -21.77 -31.00
N SER A 120 -3.48 -22.28 -29.81
CA SER A 120 -2.55 -23.41 -29.68
C SER A 120 -2.78 -24.10 -28.33
N SER A 121 -3.08 -25.39 -28.39
CA SER A 121 -3.24 -26.31 -27.27
C SER A 121 -2.13 -26.16 -26.21
N PRO A 122 -2.38 -26.48 -24.92
CA PRO A 122 -1.32 -26.47 -23.92
C PRO A 122 -0.26 -27.54 -24.27
N PRO A 123 1.05 -27.24 -24.20
CA PRO A 123 2.04 -28.29 -24.25
C PRO A 123 1.86 -29.18 -23.02
N ALA A 124 1.93 -30.49 -23.26
CA ALA A 124 1.70 -31.55 -22.29
C ALA A 124 2.44 -31.32 -20.96
N SER A 125 1.77 -31.69 -19.87
CA SER A 125 2.30 -31.70 -18.51
C SER A 125 3.65 -32.43 -18.45
N SER A 126 4.72 -31.68 -18.20
CA SER A 126 5.98 -32.27 -17.73
C SER A 126 5.78 -32.76 -16.30
N GLN A 127 5.51 -34.06 -16.15
CA GLN A 127 5.59 -34.74 -14.87
C GLN A 127 7.00 -34.56 -14.29
N ARG A 128 7.11 -33.75 -13.23
CA ARG A 128 8.32 -33.61 -12.43
C ARG A 128 8.60 -34.97 -11.77
N LYS A 129 9.51 -35.75 -12.35
CA LYS A 129 10.03 -36.99 -11.73
C LYS A 129 10.58 -36.64 -10.35
N LYS A 130 9.95 -37.17 -9.30
CA LYS A 130 10.47 -37.10 -7.92
C LYS A 130 11.78 -37.90 -7.88
N LYS A 131 12.91 -37.20 -7.71
CA LYS A 131 14.20 -37.84 -7.45
C LYS A 131 14.23 -38.22 -5.98
N ILE A 132 13.95 -39.49 -5.69
CA ILE A 132 14.24 -40.13 -4.41
C ILE A 132 15.76 -40.30 -4.35
N THR A 133 16.40 -39.79 -3.30
CA THR A 133 17.79 -40.13 -2.97
C THR A 133 17.73 -41.00 -1.72
N ILE A 134 18.42 -42.14 -1.82
CA ILE A 134 18.60 -43.18 -0.79
C ILE A 134 19.55 -42.65 0.28
#